data_AF-A0A3B1D543-F1
#
_entry.id   AF-A0A3B1D543-F1
#
_cell.length_a   1.000
_cell.length_b   1.000
_cell.length_c   1.000
_cell.angle_alpha   90.00
_cell.angle_beta   90.00
_cell.angle_gamma   90.00
#
_symmetry.space_group_name_H-M   'P 1'
#
loop_
_entity.id
_entity.type
_entity.pdbx_description
1 polymer ?
#
loop_
_entity_poly.entity_id
_entity_poly.type
_entity_poly.pdbx_seq_one_letter_code
_entity_poly.pdbx_strand_id
1 'polypeptide(L)'
;MHREILEILSNKPEIVTGFPDWMLSESRINYLRETEDLAIAEIAGRDSIAATLKAVETGCIKAVIPTIVYSGTEFGNWNRPFEKIALLRELLKKRGVDLFEPVILGSPELWWMLCGRHTAQLSKTFGFYTPCLGCHLYFHTIRIPLSMMINSHIIISGERESHDGRVKLNQIGIALDAYISLLKKFDRELLLPLRYIRSGDVVQSIIGRPWTEGSQQIQCVMSKNYVGENERVEYSEDAIKRFFNEFALPMAEEMIRKLA
;
A
#
# COMPACT_ATOMS: atom_id res chain seq x y z
N MET A 1 19.04 11.67 -1.37
CA MET A 1 18.23 10.96 -2.38
C MET A 1 18.98 10.96 -3.71
N HIS A 2 19.01 9.83 -4.41
CA HIS A 2 19.64 9.71 -5.73
C HIS A 2 18.88 10.54 -6.78
N ARG A 3 19.58 11.02 -7.81
CA ARG A 3 19.02 11.91 -8.84
C ARG A 3 17.89 11.22 -9.62
N GLU A 4 18.08 9.95 -9.90
CA GLU A 4 17.15 9.08 -10.64
C GLU A 4 15.81 8.93 -9.89
N ILE A 5 15.88 8.79 -8.56
CA ILE A 5 14.70 8.72 -7.70
C ILE A 5 13.95 10.06 -7.71
N LEU A 6 14.66 11.19 -7.65
CA LEU A 6 14.03 12.52 -7.72
C LEU A 6 13.33 12.73 -9.06
N GLU A 7 13.90 12.25 -10.16
CA GLU A 7 13.30 12.31 -11.48
C GLU A 7 11.99 11.52 -11.56
N ILE A 8 11.99 10.27 -11.05
CA ILE A 8 10.77 9.45 -10.95
C ILE A 8 9.70 10.17 -10.11
N LEU A 9 10.06 10.67 -8.93
CA LEU A 9 9.08 11.25 -8.01
C LEU A 9 8.52 12.59 -8.50
N SER A 10 9.28 13.32 -9.31
CA SER A 10 8.88 14.60 -9.91
C SER A 10 8.01 14.39 -11.15
N ASN A 11 8.43 13.51 -12.06
CA ASN A 11 7.74 13.28 -13.33
C ASN A 11 6.58 12.29 -13.21
N LYS A 12 6.61 11.43 -12.19
CA LYS A 12 5.61 10.39 -11.91
C LYS A 12 5.29 9.57 -13.17
N PRO A 13 6.27 8.89 -13.79
CA PRO A 13 6.03 8.10 -15.00
C PRO A 13 5.12 6.87 -14.75
N GLU A 14 4.89 6.06 -15.77
CA GLU A 14 4.34 4.70 -15.58
C GLU A 14 5.48 3.74 -15.21
N ILE A 15 5.45 3.17 -14.00
CA ILE A 15 6.40 2.18 -13.50
C ILE A 15 5.62 1.03 -12.85
N VAL A 16 5.26 0.06 -13.69
CA VAL A 16 4.47 -1.11 -13.29
C VAL A 16 5.14 -2.42 -13.72
N THR A 17 5.55 -2.53 -14.98
CA THR A 17 6.21 -3.72 -15.56
C THR A 17 7.55 -3.41 -16.23
N GLY A 18 7.73 -2.20 -16.75
CA GLY A 18 9.00 -1.70 -17.30
C GLY A 18 9.82 -0.97 -16.25
N PHE A 19 10.78 -1.66 -15.64
CA PHE A 19 11.66 -1.08 -14.62
C PHE A 19 13.00 -0.64 -15.22
N PRO A 20 13.53 0.53 -14.82
CA PRO A 20 14.93 0.87 -15.10
C PRO A 20 15.88 -0.19 -14.52
N ASP A 21 16.92 -0.57 -15.28
CA ASP A 21 17.86 -1.62 -14.89
C ASP A 21 18.52 -1.37 -13.53
N TRP A 22 18.82 -0.10 -13.21
CA TRP A 22 19.41 0.27 -11.93
C TRP A 22 18.49 0.01 -10.74
N MET A 23 17.17 -0.04 -10.96
CA MET A 23 16.17 -0.31 -9.92
C MET A 23 15.83 -1.79 -9.85
N LEU A 24 15.50 -2.42 -10.98
CA LEU A 24 15.10 -3.83 -11.02
C LEU A 24 15.46 -4.46 -12.37
N SER A 25 16.72 -4.87 -12.53
CA SER A 25 17.21 -5.59 -13.71
C SER A 25 16.62 -7.00 -13.84
N GLU A 26 16.69 -7.57 -15.05
CA GLU A 26 16.27 -8.96 -15.31
C GLU A 26 17.02 -9.98 -14.45
N SER A 27 18.34 -9.80 -14.26
CA SER A 27 19.14 -10.66 -13.37
C SER A 27 18.63 -10.62 -11.92
N ARG A 28 18.23 -9.45 -11.45
CA ARG A 28 17.67 -9.27 -10.11
C ARG A 28 16.28 -9.88 -10.00
N ILE A 29 15.44 -9.77 -11.04
CA ILE A 29 14.13 -10.43 -11.08
C ILE A 29 14.29 -11.95 -10.97
N ASN A 30 15.20 -12.54 -11.74
CA ASN A 30 15.44 -13.99 -11.71
C ASN A 30 15.93 -14.45 -10.33
N TYR A 31 16.84 -13.70 -9.71
CA TYR A 31 17.28 -13.99 -8.34
C TYR A 31 16.13 -13.90 -7.32
N LEU A 32 15.26 -12.89 -7.42
CA LEU A 32 14.11 -12.75 -6.53
C LEU A 32 13.08 -13.88 -6.72
N ARG A 33 12.87 -14.36 -7.95
CA ARG A 33 11.97 -15.51 -8.23
C ARG A 33 12.39 -16.79 -7.53
N GLU A 34 13.69 -17.00 -7.39
CA GLU A 34 14.29 -18.16 -6.74
C GLU A 34 14.44 -17.97 -5.22
N THR A 35 14.14 -16.77 -4.70
CA THR A 35 14.27 -16.47 -3.28
C THR A 35 13.10 -17.11 -2.52
N GLU A 36 13.42 -18.10 -1.70
CA GLU A 36 12.45 -18.80 -0.85
C GLU A 36 11.75 -17.81 0.11
N ASP A 37 10.44 -18.01 0.31
CA ASP A 37 9.68 -17.28 1.35
C ASP A 37 9.78 -15.75 1.21
N LEU A 38 9.81 -15.25 -0.03
CA LEU A 38 9.87 -13.83 -0.37
C LEU A 38 8.50 -13.16 -0.24
N ALA A 39 8.43 -12.07 0.54
CA ALA A 39 7.26 -11.20 0.64
C ALA A 39 7.54 -9.78 0.11
N ILE A 40 6.51 -9.15 -0.45
CA ILE A 40 6.51 -7.71 -0.76
C ILE A 40 5.97 -6.96 0.47
N ALA A 41 6.64 -5.89 0.89
CA ALA A 41 6.13 -5.01 1.94
C ALA A 41 5.75 -3.63 1.41
N GLU A 42 4.54 -3.16 1.71
CA GLU A 42 4.15 -1.76 1.53
C GLU A 42 4.79 -0.90 2.63
N ILE A 43 5.63 0.08 2.27
CA ILE A 43 6.27 0.96 3.25
C ILE A 43 5.75 2.40 3.14
N ALA A 44 5.03 2.84 4.19
CA ALA A 44 4.47 4.19 4.26
C ALA A 44 4.67 4.86 5.64
N GLY A 45 4.35 4.13 6.72
CA GLY A 45 4.28 4.63 8.09
C GLY A 45 4.79 3.64 9.13
N ARG A 46 4.57 3.94 10.42
CA ARG A 46 4.94 3.03 11.51
C ARG A 46 4.16 1.70 11.43
N ASP A 47 2.89 1.77 11.04
CA ASP A 47 2.00 0.60 10.97
C ASP A 47 2.51 -0.39 9.90
N SER A 48 3.04 0.07 8.76
CA SER A 48 3.70 -0.82 7.79
C SER A 48 4.93 -1.53 8.35
N ILE A 49 5.72 -0.86 9.20
CA ILE A 49 6.91 -1.48 9.82
C ILE A 49 6.47 -2.55 10.81
N ALA A 50 5.51 -2.23 11.68
CA ALA A 50 4.97 -3.18 12.63
C ALA A 50 4.31 -4.38 11.93
N ALA A 51 3.60 -4.16 10.82
CA ALA A 51 3.00 -5.23 10.03
C ALA A 51 4.06 -6.19 9.48
N THR A 52 5.11 -5.66 8.85
CA THR A 52 6.20 -6.51 8.34
C THR A 52 6.88 -7.32 9.44
N LEU A 53 7.15 -6.69 10.59
CA LEU A 53 7.74 -7.40 11.74
C LEU A 53 6.83 -8.50 12.27
N LYS A 54 5.52 -8.22 12.33
CA LYS A 54 4.53 -9.19 12.80
C LYS A 54 4.37 -10.36 11.82
N ALA A 55 4.32 -10.08 10.53
CA ALA A 55 4.27 -11.09 9.47
C ALA A 55 5.47 -12.04 9.55
N VAL A 56 6.68 -11.48 9.70
CA VAL A 56 7.93 -12.24 9.86
C VAL A 56 7.93 -13.09 11.13
N GLU A 57 7.37 -12.59 12.24
CA GLU A 57 7.28 -13.36 13.49
C GLU A 57 6.31 -14.54 13.38
N THR A 58 5.21 -14.39 12.66
CA THR A 58 4.13 -15.38 12.61
C THR A 58 4.14 -16.30 11.39
N GLY A 59 4.95 -15.99 10.38
CA GLY A 59 4.99 -16.71 9.10
C GLY A 59 6.38 -17.21 8.73
N CYS A 60 6.43 -18.01 7.67
CA CYS A 60 7.68 -18.40 7.03
C CYS A 60 8.07 -17.31 6.02
N ILE A 61 8.60 -16.17 6.50
CA ILE A 61 9.15 -15.11 5.62
C ILE A 61 10.64 -15.01 5.89
N LYS A 62 11.45 -15.33 4.88
CA LYS A 62 12.92 -15.29 4.96
C LYS A 62 13.51 -14.06 4.29
N ALA A 63 12.77 -13.46 3.35
CA ALA A 63 13.20 -12.26 2.68
C ALA A 63 12.02 -11.31 2.40
N VAL A 64 12.32 -10.01 2.38
CA VAL A 64 11.34 -8.95 2.12
C VAL A 64 11.88 -8.02 1.04
N ILE A 65 11.04 -7.67 0.07
CA ILE A 65 11.30 -6.55 -0.85
C ILE A 65 10.35 -5.38 -0.53
N PRO A 66 10.87 -4.23 -0.07
CA PRO A 66 10.04 -3.08 0.22
C PRO A 66 9.58 -2.39 -1.07
N THR A 67 8.40 -1.79 -1.04
CA THR A 67 7.85 -1.00 -2.14
C THR A 67 7.43 0.38 -1.68
N ILE A 68 7.69 1.38 -2.53
CA ILE A 68 7.24 2.76 -2.37
C ILE A 68 6.34 3.08 -3.56
N VAL A 69 5.13 3.56 -3.32
CA VAL A 69 4.18 3.91 -4.39
C VAL A 69 3.92 5.41 -4.41
N TYR A 70 3.79 6.02 -5.60
CA TYR A 70 3.33 7.40 -5.78
C TYR A 70 1.97 7.48 -6.49
N SER A 71 1.17 8.49 -6.15
CA SER A 71 -0.20 8.71 -6.63
C SER A 71 -0.48 10.14 -7.10
N GLY A 72 0.50 11.05 -6.99
CA GLY A 72 0.34 12.46 -7.38
C GLY A 72 -0.24 13.35 -6.29
N THR A 73 -0.76 12.75 -5.21
CA THR A 73 -1.35 13.50 -4.07
C THR A 73 -0.36 13.75 -2.93
N GLU A 74 0.84 13.18 -3.03
CA GLU A 74 1.86 13.27 -1.99
C GLU A 74 2.57 14.62 -1.95
N PHE A 75 2.85 15.10 -0.75
CA PHE A 75 3.76 16.22 -0.53
C PHE A 75 4.61 16.04 0.74
N GLY A 76 5.68 16.83 0.84
CA GLY A 76 6.62 16.80 1.95
C GLY A 76 7.92 16.07 1.62
N ASN A 77 8.59 15.55 2.66
CA ASN A 77 9.94 14.97 2.52
C ASN A 77 9.90 13.52 2.03
N TRP A 78 10.26 13.29 0.77
CA TRP A 78 10.35 11.96 0.18
C TRP A 78 11.48 11.09 0.73
N ASN A 79 12.40 11.58 1.57
CA ASN A 79 13.36 10.71 2.26
C ASN A 79 12.70 9.84 3.34
N ARG A 80 11.49 10.20 3.81
CA ARG A 80 10.82 9.51 4.92
C ARG A 80 10.58 8.01 4.68
N PRO A 81 10.13 7.52 3.51
CA PRO A 81 10.03 6.08 3.28
C PRO A 81 11.40 5.38 3.33
N PHE A 82 12.47 6.00 2.82
CA PHE A 82 13.82 5.42 2.85
C PHE A 82 14.39 5.32 4.26
N GLU A 83 14.17 6.34 5.10
CA GLU A 83 14.51 6.30 6.53
C GLU A 83 13.82 5.12 7.24
N LYS A 84 12.55 4.85 6.89
CA LYS A 84 11.79 3.70 7.42
C LYS A 84 12.33 2.36 6.95
N ILE A 85 12.73 2.27 5.68
CA ILE A 85 13.36 1.07 5.11
C ILE A 85 14.69 0.79 5.80
N ALA A 86 15.50 1.81 6.07
CA ALA A 86 16.74 1.66 6.83
C ALA A 86 16.48 1.12 8.24
N LEU A 87 15.48 1.65 8.93
CA LEU A 87 15.05 1.11 10.22
C LEU A 87 14.54 -0.33 10.12
N LEU A 88 13.71 -0.65 9.12
CA LEU A 88 13.23 -2.01 8.90
C LEU A 88 14.40 -2.98 8.71
N ARG A 89 15.43 -2.57 7.96
CA ARG A 89 16.66 -3.34 7.74
C ARG A 89 17.34 -3.71 9.06
N GLU A 90 17.50 -2.76 9.97
CA GLU A 90 18.09 -3.01 11.29
C GLU A 90 17.27 -4.01 12.10
N LEU A 91 15.94 -3.91 12.05
CA LEU A 91 15.03 -4.76 12.81
C LEU A 91 14.92 -6.18 12.24
N LEU A 92 14.96 -6.33 10.91
CA LEU A 92 14.93 -7.63 10.23
C LEU A 92 16.27 -8.36 10.30
N LYS A 93 17.39 -7.63 10.26
CA LYS A 93 18.73 -8.23 10.44
C LYS A 93 18.85 -8.99 11.76
N LYS A 94 18.24 -8.47 12.83
CA LYS A 94 18.19 -9.15 14.15
C LYS A 94 17.36 -10.43 14.15
N ARG A 95 16.54 -10.64 13.12
CA ARG A 95 15.64 -11.80 12.95
C ARG A 95 16.14 -12.76 11.86
N GLY A 96 17.32 -12.50 11.27
CA GLY A 96 17.85 -13.31 10.18
C GLY A 96 17.02 -13.24 8.90
N VAL A 97 16.29 -12.14 8.69
CA VAL A 97 15.49 -11.92 7.47
C VAL A 97 16.18 -10.90 6.58
N ASP A 98 16.32 -11.25 5.30
CA ASP A 98 16.92 -10.40 4.31
C ASP A 98 15.95 -9.29 3.87
N LEU A 99 16.48 -8.08 3.68
CA LEU A 99 15.73 -6.97 3.13
C LEU A 99 16.40 -6.50 1.85
N PHE A 100 15.67 -6.56 0.73
CA PHE A 100 16.15 -6.08 -0.56
C PHE A 100 16.06 -4.56 -0.69
N GLU A 101 16.73 -4.01 -1.70
CA GLU A 101 16.55 -2.60 -2.07
C GLU A 101 15.11 -2.31 -2.52
N PRO A 102 14.54 -1.15 -2.18
CA PRO A 102 13.16 -0.84 -2.50
C PRO A 102 12.89 -0.74 -4.00
N VAL A 103 11.69 -1.14 -4.39
CA VAL A 103 11.15 -0.90 -5.73
C VAL A 103 10.15 0.25 -5.66
N ILE A 104 10.35 1.26 -6.50
CA ILE A 104 9.41 2.37 -6.65
C ILE A 104 8.39 1.98 -7.73
N LEU A 105 7.11 2.13 -7.42
CA LEU A 105 6.01 1.82 -8.30
C LEU A 105 5.15 3.07 -8.51
N GLY A 106 4.54 3.19 -9.67
CA GLY A 106 3.53 4.21 -9.88
C GLY A 106 2.85 4.10 -11.23
N SER A 107 1.62 4.56 -11.27
CA SER A 107 0.79 4.54 -12.48
C SER A 107 -0.23 5.66 -12.33
N PRO A 108 0.11 6.87 -12.81
CA PRO A 108 -0.83 7.97 -12.89
C PRO A 108 -2.14 7.57 -13.57
N GLU A 109 -2.09 6.74 -14.62
CA GLU A 109 -3.27 6.31 -15.35
C GLU A 109 -4.19 5.45 -14.47
N LEU A 110 -3.66 4.41 -13.83
CA LEU A 110 -4.45 3.56 -12.94
C LEU A 110 -5.03 4.36 -11.76
N TRP A 111 -4.22 5.22 -11.14
CA TRP A 111 -4.69 6.05 -10.04
C TRP A 111 -5.79 7.01 -10.50
N TRP A 112 -5.62 7.66 -11.65
CA TRP A 112 -6.60 8.56 -12.23
C TRP A 112 -7.91 7.85 -12.55
N MET A 113 -7.87 6.65 -13.12
CA MET A 113 -9.07 5.87 -13.40
C MET A 113 -9.86 5.53 -12.13
N LEU A 114 -9.17 5.18 -11.04
CA LEU A 114 -9.80 4.85 -9.77
C LEU A 114 -10.24 6.06 -8.94
N CYS A 115 -9.55 7.19 -9.05
CA CYS A 115 -9.65 8.31 -8.09
C CYS A 115 -9.95 9.68 -8.69
N GLY A 116 -9.90 9.85 -10.01
CA GLY A 116 -10.00 11.17 -10.64
C GLY A 116 -11.02 11.24 -11.76
N ARG A 117 -11.00 10.28 -12.68
CA ARG A 117 -11.72 10.35 -13.95
C ARG A 117 -13.24 10.45 -13.80
N HIS A 118 -13.80 9.77 -12.79
CA HIS A 118 -15.23 9.55 -12.64
C HIS A 118 -15.85 10.23 -11.41
N THR A 119 -15.16 11.16 -10.75
CA THR A 119 -15.60 11.75 -9.46
C THR A 119 -17.07 12.21 -9.45
N ALA A 120 -17.49 13.00 -10.45
CA ALA A 120 -18.87 13.49 -10.56
C ALA A 120 -19.90 12.37 -10.74
N GLN A 121 -19.56 11.35 -11.55
CA GLN A 121 -20.42 10.20 -11.78
C GLN A 121 -20.54 9.33 -10.52
N LEU A 122 -19.42 9.06 -9.86
CA LEU A 122 -19.38 8.24 -8.64
C LEU A 122 -20.19 8.88 -7.52
N SER A 123 -20.04 10.19 -7.33
CA SER A 123 -20.84 10.96 -6.36
C SER A 123 -22.34 10.82 -6.65
N LYS A 124 -22.76 10.97 -7.92
CA LYS A 124 -24.17 10.82 -8.33
C LYS A 124 -24.69 9.39 -8.15
N THR A 125 -23.90 8.38 -8.49
CA THR A 125 -24.34 6.98 -8.50
C THR A 125 -24.40 6.35 -7.10
N PHE A 126 -23.44 6.68 -6.24
CA PHE A 126 -23.33 6.06 -4.91
C PHE A 126 -23.80 6.99 -3.79
N GLY A 127 -24.11 8.26 -4.09
CA GLY A 127 -24.52 9.25 -3.10
C GLY A 127 -23.37 9.79 -2.24
N PHE A 128 -22.14 9.40 -2.54
CA PHE A 128 -20.93 9.89 -1.87
C PHE A 128 -19.72 9.75 -2.82
N TYR A 129 -18.66 10.48 -2.53
CA TYR A 129 -17.37 10.23 -3.17
C TYR A 129 -16.22 10.56 -2.23
N THR A 130 -15.27 9.64 -2.13
CA THR A 130 -13.95 9.92 -1.56
C THR A 130 -12.87 9.22 -2.40
N PRO A 131 -11.80 9.92 -2.82
CA PRO A 131 -10.69 9.30 -3.52
C PRO A 131 -9.92 8.32 -2.63
N CYS A 132 -10.09 8.35 -1.29
CA CYS A 132 -9.32 7.51 -0.38
C CYS A 132 -9.59 6.01 -0.57
N LEU A 133 -10.83 5.61 -0.87
CA LEU A 133 -11.19 4.21 -1.11
C LEU A 133 -10.49 3.65 -2.36
N GLY A 134 -10.53 4.41 -3.46
CA GLY A 134 -9.87 4.06 -4.71
C GLY A 134 -8.35 4.15 -4.63
N CYS A 135 -7.80 5.11 -3.88
CA CYS A 135 -6.36 5.31 -3.75
C CYS A 135 -5.69 4.18 -2.97
N HIS A 136 -6.33 3.69 -1.91
CA HIS A 136 -5.84 2.52 -1.19
C HIS A 136 -6.00 1.22 -1.98
N LEU A 137 -7.10 1.08 -2.74
CA LEU A 137 -7.21 -0.01 -3.71
C LEU A 137 -6.05 0.04 -4.71
N TYR A 138 -5.74 1.22 -5.24
CA TYR A 138 -4.63 1.46 -6.16
C TYR A 138 -3.28 1.00 -5.58
N PHE A 139 -2.98 1.36 -4.33
CA PHE A 139 -1.74 0.94 -3.67
C PHE A 139 -1.60 -0.58 -3.60
N HIS A 140 -2.67 -1.32 -3.33
CA HIS A 140 -2.63 -2.78 -3.37
C HIS A 140 -2.53 -3.32 -4.80
N THR A 141 -3.32 -2.75 -5.70
CA THR A 141 -3.45 -3.18 -7.10
C THR A 141 -2.13 -3.10 -7.85
N ILE A 142 -1.38 -2.00 -7.72
CA ILE A 142 -0.14 -1.78 -8.48
C ILE A 142 0.99 -2.75 -8.11
N ARG A 143 0.90 -3.42 -6.96
CA ARG A 143 1.88 -4.43 -6.54
C ARG A 143 1.67 -5.79 -7.18
N ILE A 144 0.49 -6.03 -7.77
CA ILE A 144 0.16 -7.31 -8.39
C ILE A 144 1.15 -7.67 -9.51
N PRO A 145 1.43 -6.79 -10.51
CA PRO A 145 2.38 -7.13 -11.58
C PRO A 145 3.78 -7.41 -11.05
N LEU A 146 4.29 -6.59 -10.11
CA LEU A 146 5.57 -6.86 -9.46
C LEU A 146 5.57 -8.24 -8.80
N SER A 147 4.55 -8.56 -8.00
CA SER A 147 4.44 -9.86 -7.31
C SER A 147 4.46 -11.05 -8.26
N MET A 148 3.83 -10.93 -9.42
CA MET A 148 3.86 -11.94 -10.48
C MET A 148 5.25 -12.03 -11.11
N MET A 149 5.88 -10.89 -11.41
CA MET A 149 7.21 -10.85 -12.00
C MET A 149 8.28 -11.49 -11.11
N ILE A 150 8.23 -11.31 -9.80
CA ILE A 150 9.22 -11.86 -8.85
C ILE A 150 8.76 -13.14 -8.15
N ASN A 151 7.65 -13.75 -8.58
CA ASN A 151 7.07 -14.95 -7.99
C ASN A 151 6.84 -14.88 -6.46
N SER A 152 6.50 -13.69 -5.96
CA SER A 152 6.15 -13.49 -4.56
C SER A 152 4.63 -13.57 -4.41
N HIS A 153 4.14 -14.50 -3.58
CA HIS A 153 2.71 -14.68 -3.36
C HIS A 153 2.15 -13.78 -2.24
N ILE A 154 3.01 -13.26 -1.37
CA ILE A 154 2.60 -12.53 -0.15
C ILE A 154 2.90 -11.04 -0.33
N ILE A 155 1.88 -10.20 -0.15
CA ILE A 155 1.99 -8.75 -0.04
C ILE A 155 1.55 -8.34 1.37
N ILE A 156 2.42 -7.68 2.12
CA ILE A 156 2.18 -7.24 3.49
C ILE A 156 1.80 -5.77 3.49
N SER A 157 0.70 -5.43 4.16
CA SER A 157 0.31 -4.03 4.40
C SER A 157 -0.01 -3.75 5.88
N GLY A 158 0.12 -2.48 6.24
CA GLY A 158 -0.03 -1.97 7.61
C GLY A 158 -1.44 -1.52 7.97
N GLU A 159 -2.46 -1.84 7.18
CA GLU A 159 -3.81 -1.35 7.43
C GLU A 159 -4.47 -2.05 8.62
N ARG A 160 -5.24 -1.28 9.39
CA ARG A 160 -5.99 -1.76 10.56
C ARG A 160 -7.36 -1.10 10.65
N GLU A 161 -8.36 -1.81 11.15
CA GLU A 161 -9.74 -1.30 11.18
C GLU A 161 -9.96 -0.21 12.23
N SER A 162 -9.14 -0.21 13.29
CA SER A 162 -9.29 0.70 14.43
C SER A 162 -8.04 1.55 14.60
N HIS A 163 -8.23 2.87 14.75
CA HIS A 163 -7.16 3.84 14.93
C HIS A 163 -7.37 4.71 16.18
N ASP A 164 -7.47 4.06 17.35
CA ASP A 164 -7.63 4.75 18.62
C ASP A 164 -8.92 5.61 18.63
N GLY A 165 -10.02 5.01 18.15
CA GLY A 165 -11.34 5.66 18.04
C GLY A 165 -11.59 6.45 16.74
N ARG A 166 -10.57 6.64 15.90
CA ARG A 166 -10.72 7.33 14.60
C ARG A 166 -11.14 6.37 13.50
N VAL A 167 -12.07 6.81 12.66
CA VAL A 167 -12.51 6.08 11.46
C VAL A 167 -11.68 6.53 10.26
N LYS A 168 -11.10 5.57 9.54
CA LYS A 168 -10.52 5.78 8.21
C LYS A 168 -11.33 4.97 7.20
N LEU A 169 -12.07 5.65 6.30
CA LEU A 169 -12.98 4.95 5.37
C LEU A 169 -12.26 3.92 4.49
N ASN A 170 -11.01 4.19 4.14
CA ASN A 170 -10.15 3.28 3.38
C ASN A 170 -9.61 2.09 4.19
N GLN A 171 -9.89 1.99 5.49
CA GLN A 171 -9.44 0.87 6.33
C GLN A 171 -10.57 0.21 7.13
N ILE A 172 -11.84 0.54 6.87
CA ILE A 172 -12.96 -0.21 7.44
C ILE A 172 -12.97 -1.64 6.87
N GLY A 173 -13.58 -2.58 7.59
CA GLY A 173 -13.60 -4.01 7.21
C GLY A 173 -14.01 -4.25 5.76
N ILE A 174 -15.05 -3.55 5.27
CA ILE A 174 -15.53 -3.64 3.87
C ILE A 174 -14.42 -3.28 2.86
N ALA A 175 -13.65 -2.24 3.13
CA ALA A 175 -12.57 -1.81 2.24
C ALA A 175 -11.43 -2.82 2.25
N LEU A 176 -11.02 -3.28 3.44
CA LEU A 176 -9.95 -4.27 3.59
C LEU A 176 -10.33 -5.61 2.93
N ASP A 177 -11.58 -6.06 3.10
CA ASP A 177 -12.09 -7.27 2.45
C ASP A 177 -12.11 -7.12 0.92
N ALA A 178 -12.47 -5.95 0.41
CA ALA A 178 -12.41 -5.67 -1.02
C ALA A 178 -10.97 -5.78 -1.54
N TYR A 179 -9.98 -5.21 -0.84
CA TYR A 179 -8.57 -5.27 -1.22
C TYR A 179 -8.04 -6.71 -1.25
N ILE A 180 -8.34 -7.49 -0.20
CA ILE A 180 -8.01 -8.91 -0.13
C ILE A 180 -8.65 -9.67 -1.30
N SER A 181 -9.93 -9.40 -1.58
CA SER A 181 -10.66 -10.09 -2.65
C SER A 181 -10.05 -9.85 -4.03
N LEU A 182 -9.53 -8.64 -4.29
CA LEU A 182 -8.85 -8.35 -5.56
C LEU A 182 -7.57 -9.18 -5.69
N LEU A 183 -6.67 -9.12 -4.71
CA LEU A 183 -5.38 -9.80 -4.77
C LEU A 183 -5.56 -11.32 -4.92
N LYS A 184 -6.58 -11.89 -4.26
CA LYS A 184 -6.93 -13.30 -4.38
C LYS A 184 -7.28 -13.73 -5.81
N LYS A 185 -7.87 -12.85 -6.63
CA LYS A 185 -8.16 -13.16 -8.05
C LYS A 185 -6.90 -13.37 -8.89
N PHE A 186 -5.76 -12.89 -8.41
CA PHE A 186 -4.45 -13.03 -9.04
C PHE A 186 -3.56 -14.06 -8.32
N ASP A 187 -4.15 -14.91 -7.48
CA ASP A 187 -3.43 -15.91 -6.68
C ASP A 187 -2.37 -15.27 -5.76
N ARG A 188 -2.69 -14.10 -5.21
CA ARG A 188 -1.85 -13.35 -4.26
C ARG A 188 -2.58 -13.15 -2.94
N GLU A 189 -1.82 -13.20 -1.86
CA GLU A 189 -2.31 -12.96 -0.52
C GLU A 189 -1.99 -11.52 -0.09
N LEU A 190 -3.02 -10.77 0.28
CA LEU A 190 -2.86 -9.53 1.03
C LEU A 190 -2.86 -9.85 2.53
N LEU A 191 -1.68 -9.90 3.13
CA LEU A 191 -1.53 -10.11 4.55
C LEU A 191 -1.68 -8.78 5.29
N LEU A 192 -2.64 -8.73 6.23
CA LEU A 192 -2.90 -7.58 7.12
C LEU A 192 -2.67 -7.96 8.58
N PRO A 193 -1.41 -8.11 9.05
CA PRO A 193 -1.09 -8.62 10.39
C PRO A 193 -1.64 -7.75 11.53
N LEU A 194 -1.92 -6.48 11.25
CA LEU A 194 -2.41 -5.52 12.24
C LEU A 194 -3.92 -5.30 12.17
N ARG A 195 -4.65 -5.98 11.27
CA ARG A 195 -6.06 -5.69 10.95
C ARG A 195 -6.93 -5.45 12.20
N TYR A 196 -6.79 -6.33 13.18
CA TYR A 196 -7.60 -6.33 14.42
C TYR A 196 -6.89 -5.71 15.64
N ILE A 197 -5.72 -5.10 15.47
CA ILE A 197 -5.01 -4.39 16.54
C ILE A 197 -5.63 -3.01 16.73
N ARG A 198 -6.20 -2.78 17.92
CA ARG A 198 -6.96 -1.56 18.20
C ARG A 198 -6.13 -0.39 18.69
N SER A 199 -5.03 -0.67 19.40
CA SER A 199 -4.22 0.35 20.08
C SER A 199 -2.91 0.65 19.36
N GLY A 200 -2.60 1.93 19.20
CA GLY A 200 -1.30 2.40 18.74
C GLY A 200 -0.12 2.02 19.66
N ASP A 201 -0.37 1.71 20.93
CA ASP A 201 0.69 1.27 21.86
C ASP A 201 1.15 -0.15 21.57
N VAL A 202 0.25 -1.01 21.10
CA VAL A 202 0.61 -2.35 20.61
C VAL A 202 1.49 -2.25 19.38
N VAL A 203 1.18 -1.32 18.46
CA VAL A 203 2.01 -1.04 17.28
C VAL A 203 3.43 -0.61 17.71
N GLN A 204 3.55 0.30 18.68
CA GLN A 204 4.86 0.73 19.20
C GLN A 204 5.61 -0.42 19.89
N SER A 205 4.90 -1.28 20.61
CA SER A 205 5.47 -2.45 21.28
C SER A 205 6.06 -3.46 20.29
N ILE A 206 5.39 -3.68 19.15
CA ILE A 206 5.91 -4.53 18.06
C ILE A 206 7.21 -3.97 17.48
N ILE A 207 7.29 -2.65 17.31
CA ILE A 207 8.51 -1.98 16.78
C ILE A 207 9.62 -1.95 17.84
N GLY A 208 9.25 -1.94 19.13
CA GLY A 208 10.18 -1.87 20.26
C GLY A 208 10.76 -0.47 20.50
N ARG A 209 10.07 0.59 20.06
CA ARG A 209 10.43 1.99 20.35
C ARG A 209 9.23 2.93 20.27
N PRO A 210 9.26 4.08 20.97
CA PRO A 210 8.22 5.10 20.85
C PRO A 210 8.13 5.65 19.42
N TRP A 211 6.91 5.76 18.89
CA TRP A 211 6.63 6.36 17.58
C TRP A 211 5.19 6.87 17.48
N THR A 212 5.04 8.18 17.45
CA THR A 212 3.74 8.86 17.28
C THR A 212 3.17 8.67 15.87
N GLU A 213 1.90 8.28 15.74
CA GLU A 213 1.22 8.13 14.44
C GLU A 213 1.22 9.45 13.65
N GLY A 214 1.37 9.37 12.32
CA GLY A 214 1.35 10.56 11.46
C GLY A 214 2.63 11.40 11.51
N SER A 215 3.51 11.18 12.48
CA SER A 215 4.83 11.78 12.49
C SER A 215 5.75 11.11 11.47
N GLN A 216 6.61 11.90 10.83
CA GLN A 216 7.64 11.39 9.92
C GLN A 216 7.12 10.58 8.72
N GLN A 217 5.93 10.89 8.20
CA GLN A 217 5.39 10.30 6.97
C GLN A 217 5.12 11.35 5.89
N ILE A 218 5.03 10.89 4.65
CA ILE A 218 4.57 11.70 3.53
C ILE A 218 3.11 12.09 3.79
N GLN A 219 2.75 13.32 3.44
CA GLN A 219 1.40 13.83 3.60
C GLN A 219 0.63 13.74 2.28
N CYS A 220 -0.70 13.72 2.37
CA CYS A 220 -1.60 13.67 1.21
C CYS A 220 -2.49 14.91 1.19
N VAL A 221 -2.57 15.59 0.05
CA VAL A 221 -3.43 16.78 -0.11
C VAL A 221 -4.93 16.46 0.02
N MET A 222 -5.30 15.19 -0.13
CA MET A 222 -6.68 14.70 0.01
C MET A 222 -6.96 14.07 1.39
N SER A 223 -6.03 14.16 2.35
CA SER A 223 -6.24 13.55 3.67
C SER A 223 -7.48 14.13 4.35
N LYS A 224 -8.29 13.26 4.95
CA LYS A 224 -9.53 13.62 5.66
C LYS A 224 -10.62 14.30 4.80
N ASN A 225 -10.59 14.16 3.47
CA ASN A 225 -11.62 14.74 2.58
C ASN A 225 -13.07 14.28 2.84
N TYR A 226 -13.25 13.21 3.62
CA TYR A 226 -14.53 12.62 3.98
C TYR A 226 -14.98 12.95 5.42
N VAL A 227 -14.20 13.78 6.13
CA VAL A 227 -14.53 14.22 7.49
C VAL A 227 -15.43 15.45 7.38
N GLY A 228 -16.64 15.37 7.94
CA GLY A 228 -17.59 16.48 7.96
C GLY A 228 -17.27 17.55 9.00
N GLU A 229 -18.08 18.61 9.04
CA GLU A 229 -17.88 19.81 9.88
C GLU A 229 -17.73 19.52 11.38
N ASN A 230 -18.33 18.43 11.88
CA ASN A 230 -18.28 18.04 13.29
C ASN A 230 -17.15 17.05 13.64
N GLU A 231 -16.12 16.94 12.80
CA GLU A 231 -15.08 15.89 12.85
C GLU A 231 -15.64 14.46 12.75
N ARG A 232 -16.90 14.33 12.33
CA ARG A 232 -17.58 13.05 12.17
C ARG A 232 -17.43 12.53 10.76
N VAL A 233 -17.26 11.22 10.65
CA VAL A 233 -17.24 10.50 9.39
C VAL A 233 -18.61 9.85 9.21
N GLU A 234 -19.39 10.36 8.26
CA GLU A 234 -20.69 9.81 7.89
C GLU A 234 -20.53 8.97 6.62
N TYR A 235 -20.97 7.72 6.66
CA TYR A 235 -20.88 6.83 5.52
C TYR A 235 -21.97 5.76 5.56
N SER A 236 -22.32 5.26 4.38
CA SER A 236 -23.17 4.08 4.21
C SER A 236 -22.31 2.89 3.81
N GLU A 237 -22.29 1.86 4.66
CA GLU A 237 -21.62 0.60 4.34
C GLU A 237 -22.11 -0.01 3.02
N ASP A 238 -23.42 0.05 2.77
CA ASP A 238 -24.00 -0.48 1.54
C ASP A 238 -23.55 0.32 0.32
N ALA A 239 -23.47 1.64 0.44
CA ALA A 239 -22.95 2.48 -0.64
C ALA A 239 -21.46 2.16 -0.92
N ILE A 240 -20.64 1.94 0.12
CA ILE A 240 -19.23 1.57 -0.04
C ILE A 240 -19.09 0.18 -0.67
N LYS A 241 -19.89 -0.81 -0.23
CA LYS A 241 -19.92 -2.15 -0.84
C LYS A 241 -20.26 -2.06 -2.33
N ARG A 242 -21.28 -1.29 -2.68
CA ARG A 242 -21.67 -1.05 -4.08
C ARG A 242 -20.57 -0.35 -4.86
N PHE A 243 -19.92 0.67 -4.30
CA PHE A 243 -18.77 1.34 -4.92
C PHE A 243 -17.66 0.36 -5.29
N PHE A 244 -17.29 -0.55 -4.37
CA PHE A 244 -16.27 -1.55 -4.66
C PHE A 244 -16.72 -2.57 -5.72
N ASN A 245 -17.92 -3.13 -5.56
CA ASN A 245 -18.41 -4.22 -6.40
C ASN A 245 -18.79 -3.77 -7.81
N GLU A 246 -19.43 -2.61 -7.95
CA GLU A 246 -19.95 -2.10 -9.23
C GLU A 246 -18.91 -1.28 -10.00
N PHE A 247 -17.88 -0.74 -9.33
CA PHE A 247 -16.90 0.15 -9.97
C PHE A 247 -15.44 -0.20 -9.68
N ALA A 248 -15.00 -0.07 -8.42
CA ALA A 248 -13.56 0.02 -8.14
C ALA A 248 -12.82 -1.31 -8.38
N LEU A 249 -13.40 -2.44 -7.95
CA LEU A 249 -12.79 -3.77 -8.16
C LEU A 249 -12.79 -4.19 -9.65
N PRO A 250 -13.92 -4.07 -10.40
CA PRO A 250 -13.89 -4.33 -11.84
C PRO A 250 -12.86 -3.48 -12.59
N MET A 251 -12.79 -2.17 -12.29
CA MET A 251 -11.85 -1.25 -12.92
C MET A 251 -10.40 -1.63 -12.63
N ALA A 252 -10.08 -1.89 -11.36
CA ALA A 252 -8.72 -2.28 -10.95
C ALA A 252 -8.30 -3.60 -11.62
N GLU A 253 -9.19 -4.60 -11.65
CA GLU A 253 -8.92 -5.88 -12.29
C GLU A 253 -8.69 -5.72 -13.80
N GLU A 254 -9.56 -4.99 -14.50
CA GLU A 254 -9.42 -4.74 -15.94
C GLU A 254 -8.09 -4.08 -16.26
N MET A 255 -7.71 -3.06 -15.51
CA MET A 255 -6.45 -2.34 -15.72
C MET A 255 -5.23 -3.23 -15.50
N ILE A 256 -5.21 -4.08 -14.45
CA ILE A 256 -4.09 -5.00 -14.23
C ILE A 256 -4.01 -6.06 -15.34
N ARG A 257 -5.14 -6.60 -15.81
CA ARG A 257 -5.16 -7.58 -16.90
C ARG A 257 -4.67 -7.01 -18.24
N LYS A 258 -4.68 -5.68 -18.41
CA LYS A 258 -4.08 -5.00 -19.57
C LYS A 258 -2.56 -4.83 -19.45
N LEU A 259 -2.03 -4.89 -18.23
CA LEU A 259 -0.62 -4.66 -17.92
C LEU A 259 0.19 -5.97 -17.75
N ALA A 260 -0.50 -7.07 -17.45
CA ALA A 260 0.06 -8.43 -17.32
C ALA A 260 0.07 -9.18 -18.66
#